data_AF-A0AAV3WGC0-F1
#
_entry.id   AF-A0AAV3WGC0-F1
#
_cell.length_a   1.000
_cell.length_b   1.000
_cell.length_c   1.000
_cell.angle_alpha   90.00
_cell.angle_beta   90.00
_cell.angle_gamma   90.00
#
_symmetry.space_group_name_H-M   'P 1'
#
loop_
_entity.id
_entity.type
_entity.pdbx_description
1 polymer ?
#
loop_
_entity_poly.entity_id
_entity_poly.type
_entity_poly.pdbx_seq_one_letter_code
_entity_poly.pdbx_strand_id
1 'polypeptide(L)'
;MLGCSEANQTQHDQSKLQVAEQKQIIPAWVGSYQGTTPCMGCLSRCEDCPGMAVALELHENKTYTLKRESLSGHNEIETLTGALRFNAQDQHKVELMNVTTRNLLYIDLEDGVLEIREDVTGKKYQMQSDFVLVKPA
;
A
#
# COMPACT_ATOMS: atom_id res chain seq x y z
N MET A 1 -10.11 40.30 61.63
CA MET A 1 -10.89 39.06 61.79
C MET A 1 -11.71 38.86 60.54
N LEU A 2 -11.76 37.62 60.00
CA LEU A 2 -12.72 37.12 59.00
C LEU A 2 -12.66 37.82 57.61
N GLY A 3 -12.86 37.15 56.47
CA GLY A 3 -13.07 35.72 56.19
C GLY A 3 -13.25 35.54 54.67
N CYS A 4 -13.02 34.33 54.14
CA CYS A 4 -12.96 34.08 52.68
C CYS A 4 -14.32 33.68 52.04
N SER A 5 -14.31 33.68 50.70
CA SER A 5 -15.03 32.76 49.78
C SER A 5 -16.43 33.12 49.24
N GLU A 6 -16.49 33.17 47.89
CA GLU A 6 -17.37 32.41 46.95
C GLU A 6 -18.92 32.49 47.12
N ALA A 7 -19.77 32.49 46.08
CA ALA A 7 -19.69 32.63 44.62
C ALA A 7 -21.13 32.98 44.11
N ASN A 8 -21.64 32.80 42.88
CA ASN A 8 -21.18 32.19 41.62
C ASN A 8 -22.07 32.64 40.43
N GLN A 9 -21.53 32.71 39.20
CA GLN A 9 -22.26 32.65 37.88
C GLN A 9 -23.32 33.74 37.55
N THR A 10 -23.57 34.14 36.29
CA THR A 10 -23.13 33.72 34.95
C THR A 10 -23.23 34.93 33.99
N GLN A 11 -22.38 35.00 32.96
CA GLN A 11 -22.85 35.21 31.57
C GLN A 11 -21.74 34.90 30.55
N HIS A 12 -22.16 34.30 29.45
CA HIS A 12 -21.36 33.75 28.36
C HIS A 12 -20.31 34.72 27.82
N ASP A 13 -19.06 34.27 27.75
CA ASP A 13 -18.16 34.67 26.67
C ASP A 13 -17.90 33.45 25.77
N GLN A 14 -17.93 33.66 24.46
CA GLN A 14 -18.17 32.58 23.51
C GLN A 14 -16.88 31.82 23.20
N SER A 15 -16.87 30.54 23.56
CA SER A 15 -15.84 29.59 23.17
C SER A 15 -15.82 29.39 21.65
N LYS A 16 -15.01 30.20 20.95
CA LYS A 16 -14.44 29.82 19.65
C LYS A 16 -13.42 28.69 19.86
N LEU A 17 -13.93 27.53 20.23
CA LEU A 17 -13.30 26.25 19.95
C LEU A 17 -13.24 26.13 18.43
N GLN A 18 -12.14 26.62 17.85
CA GLN A 18 -11.72 26.20 16.53
C GLN A 18 -11.50 24.70 16.63
N VAL A 19 -12.50 23.92 16.21
CA VAL A 19 -12.30 22.53 15.85
C VAL A 19 -11.32 22.56 14.69
N ALA A 20 -10.04 22.37 15.02
CA ALA A 20 -9.01 22.21 14.02
C ALA A 20 -9.40 20.97 13.23
N GLU A 21 -9.85 21.20 12.00
CA GLU A 21 -10.15 20.15 11.03
C GLU A 21 -8.81 19.46 10.76
N GLN A 22 -8.54 18.39 11.52
CA GLN A 22 -7.33 17.58 11.39
C GLN A 22 -7.44 16.84 10.06
N LYS A 23 -7.03 17.53 9.00
CA LYS A 23 -6.97 17.03 7.63
C LYS A 23 -6.03 15.83 7.64
N GLN A 24 -6.60 14.64 7.74
CA GLN A 24 -5.87 13.39 7.89
C GLN A 24 -4.91 13.26 6.71
N ILE A 25 -3.61 13.30 6.99
CA ILE A 25 -2.56 13.27 5.96
C ILE A 25 -2.41 11.81 5.53
N ILE A 26 -3.16 11.43 4.49
CA ILE A 26 -3.05 10.11 3.86
C ILE A 26 -1.64 10.00 3.24
N PRO A 27 -0.84 8.98 3.61
CA PRO A 27 0.49 8.79 3.02
C PRO A 27 0.42 8.52 1.51
N ALA A 28 1.33 9.12 0.72
CA ALA A 28 1.29 9.06 -0.74
C ALA A 28 1.38 7.64 -1.37
N TRP A 29 1.90 6.68 -0.60
CA TRP A 29 1.96 5.26 -0.99
C TRP A 29 0.61 4.54 -0.91
N VAL A 30 -0.35 5.05 -0.14
CA VAL A 30 -1.70 4.47 -0.02
C VAL A 30 -2.44 4.59 -1.35
N GLY A 31 -3.22 3.57 -1.68
CA GLY A 31 -4.05 3.53 -2.88
C GLY A 31 -3.99 2.20 -3.62
N SER A 32 -4.64 2.17 -4.78
CA SER A 32 -4.71 1.01 -5.67
C SER A 32 -3.65 1.10 -6.76
N TYR A 33 -3.03 -0.03 -7.09
CA TYR A 33 -2.06 -0.20 -8.15
C TYR A 33 -2.40 -1.46 -8.94
N GLN A 34 -2.19 -1.44 -10.25
CA GLN A 34 -2.53 -2.55 -11.15
C GLN A 34 -1.52 -2.70 -12.27
N GLY A 35 -1.45 -3.90 -12.85
CA GLY A 35 -0.58 -4.18 -13.99
C GLY A 35 -0.72 -5.61 -14.48
N THR A 36 0.04 -5.94 -15.54
CA THR A 36 0.24 -7.32 -15.97
C THR A 36 1.67 -7.74 -15.68
N THR A 37 1.84 -8.88 -15.02
CA THR A 37 3.16 -9.48 -14.77
C THR A 37 3.30 -10.77 -15.57
N PRO A 38 4.52 -11.32 -15.76
CA PRO A 38 4.68 -12.65 -16.34
C PRO A 38 3.95 -13.72 -15.54
N CYS A 39 3.71 -14.89 -16.12
CA CYS A 39 3.13 -16.02 -15.35
C CYS A 39 4.02 -16.43 -14.17
N MET A 40 3.45 -17.06 -13.15
CA MET A 40 4.20 -17.49 -11.96
C MET A 40 5.35 -18.43 -12.35
N GLY A 41 6.52 -18.24 -11.73
CA GLY A 41 7.76 -18.95 -12.09
C GLY A 41 8.57 -18.32 -13.25
N CYS A 42 7.95 -17.48 -14.09
CA CYS A 42 8.68 -16.76 -15.14
C CYS A 42 9.41 -15.51 -14.59
N LEU A 43 10.64 -15.26 -15.07
CA LEU A 43 11.48 -14.08 -14.75
C LEU A 43 11.33 -12.91 -15.76
N SER A 44 10.58 -13.15 -16.83
CA SER A 44 10.19 -12.23 -17.91
C SER A 44 8.98 -12.84 -18.62
N ARG A 45 8.34 -12.16 -19.57
CA ARG A 45 7.22 -12.77 -20.32
C ARG A 45 7.65 -14.07 -21.02
N CYS A 46 6.90 -15.14 -20.76
CA CYS A 46 7.12 -16.46 -21.34
C CYS A 46 6.29 -16.62 -22.62
N GLU A 47 6.82 -17.33 -23.62
CA GLU A 47 6.02 -17.80 -24.75
C GLU A 47 4.88 -18.71 -24.23
N ASP A 48 3.75 -18.71 -24.95
CA ASP A 48 2.50 -19.41 -24.59
C ASP A 48 1.84 -19.05 -23.24
N CYS A 49 2.28 -18.00 -22.54
CA CYS A 49 1.61 -17.54 -21.32
C CYS A 49 1.32 -16.02 -21.31
N PRO A 50 0.05 -15.59 -21.41
CA PRO A 50 -0.33 -14.17 -21.55
C PRO A 50 -0.02 -13.31 -20.30
N GLY A 51 0.31 -13.94 -19.18
CA GLY A 51 0.69 -13.28 -17.92
C GLY A 51 -0.36 -13.42 -16.82
N MET A 52 -0.10 -12.73 -15.72
CA MET A 52 -1.04 -12.54 -14.61
C MET A 52 -1.53 -11.10 -14.61
N ALA A 53 -2.85 -10.88 -14.53
CA ALA A 53 -3.36 -9.60 -14.04
C ALA A 53 -3.13 -9.53 -12.53
N VAL A 54 -2.64 -8.37 -12.07
CA VAL A 54 -2.36 -8.12 -10.65
C VAL A 54 -2.99 -6.79 -10.26
N ALA A 55 -3.76 -6.79 -9.19
CA ALA A 55 -4.26 -5.59 -8.53
C ALA A 55 -3.88 -5.62 -7.05
N LEU A 56 -3.34 -4.52 -6.55
CA LEU A 56 -2.81 -4.37 -5.19
C LEU A 56 -3.30 -3.06 -4.58
N GLU A 57 -4.04 -3.18 -3.48
CA GLU A 57 -4.49 -2.06 -2.66
C GLU A 57 -3.59 -1.99 -1.41
N LEU A 58 -3.00 -0.83 -1.15
CA LEU A 58 -2.20 -0.54 0.05
C LEU A 58 -2.99 0.38 0.98
N HIS A 59 -3.20 -0.03 2.24
CA HIS A 59 -4.11 0.63 3.18
C HIS A 59 -3.35 1.41 4.28
N GLU A 60 -3.91 2.54 4.75
CA GLU A 60 -3.30 3.44 5.76
C GLU A 60 -2.85 2.73 7.05
N ASN A 61 -3.61 1.72 7.48
CA ASN A 61 -3.34 0.89 8.66
C ASN A 61 -2.20 -0.13 8.46
N LYS A 62 -1.45 -0.04 7.35
CA LYS A 62 -0.35 -0.93 6.96
C LYS A 62 -0.81 -2.37 6.70
N THR A 63 -1.99 -2.54 6.11
CA THR A 63 -2.41 -3.81 5.49
C THR A 63 -2.49 -3.68 3.96
N TYR A 64 -2.73 -4.80 3.28
CA TYR A 64 -2.95 -4.82 1.83
C TYR A 64 -4.07 -5.77 1.43
N THR A 65 -4.59 -5.55 0.22
CA THR A 65 -5.42 -6.51 -0.52
C THR A 65 -4.78 -6.75 -1.88
N LEU A 66 -4.41 -7.99 -2.17
CA LEU A 66 -3.75 -8.43 -3.39
C LEU A 66 -4.68 -9.38 -4.14
N LYS A 67 -4.96 -9.08 -5.40
CA LYS A 67 -5.72 -9.94 -6.33
C LYS A 67 -4.80 -10.36 -7.48
N ARG A 68 -4.82 -11.64 -7.82
CA ARG A 68 -4.05 -12.23 -8.92
C ARG A 68 -4.95 -13.12 -9.76
N GLU A 69 -4.89 -12.95 -11.06
CA GLU A 69 -5.67 -13.74 -12.04
C GLU A 69 -4.75 -14.16 -13.18
N SER A 70 -4.75 -15.45 -13.52
CA SER A 70 -4.03 -15.92 -14.71
C SER A 70 -4.83 -15.62 -15.97
N LEU A 71 -4.21 -14.89 -16.91
CA LEU A 71 -4.83 -14.52 -18.18
C LEU A 71 -4.91 -15.70 -19.16
N SER A 72 -4.41 -16.88 -18.81
CA SER A 72 -4.52 -18.11 -19.61
C SER A 72 -5.93 -18.74 -19.60
N GLY A 73 -6.87 -18.17 -18.84
CA GLY A 73 -8.27 -18.62 -18.73
C GLY A 73 -8.51 -19.70 -17.68
N HIS A 74 -9.78 -19.88 -17.30
CA HIS A 74 -10.29 -20.90 -16.36
C HIS A 74 -9.65 -20.98 -14.97
N ASN A 75 -9.02 -19.91 -14.48
CA ASN A 75 -8.48 -19.84 -13.12
C ASN A 75 -9.35 -18.97 -12.21
N GLU A 76 -9.47 -19.35 -10.95
CA GLU A 76 -10.08 -18.49 -9.93
C GLU A 76 -9.17 -17.29 -9.61
N ILE A 77 -9.76 -16.16 -9.21
CA ILE A 77 -9.00 -14.99 -8.78
C ILE A 77 -8.48 -15.25 -7.35
N GLU A 78 -7.18 -15.47 -7.22
CA GLU A 78 -6.53 -15.53 -5.92
C GLU A 78 -6.64 -14.16 -5.23
N THR A 79 -7.23 -14.12 -4.04
CA THR A 79 -7.31 -12.90 -3.22
C THR A 79 -6.61 -13.14 -1.89
N LEU A 80 -5.53 -12.38 -1.65
CA LEU A 80 -4.71 -12.43 -0.44
C LEU A 80 -4.82 -11.11 0.33
N THR A 81 -4.86 -11.21 1.65
CA THR A 81 -4.84 -10.04 2.56
C THR A 81 -3.84 -10.26 3.68
N GLY A 82 -3.09 -9.23 4.05
CA GLY A 82 -2.09 -9.34 5.11
C GLY A 82 -1.54 -7.99 5.55
N ALA A 83 -0.51 -8.04 6.39
CA ALA A 83 0.22 -6.86 6.85
C ALA A 83 1.32 -6.45 5.87
N LEU A 84 1.67 -5.16 5.86
CA LEU A 84 2.82 -4.60 5.16
C LEU A 84 4.01 -4.49 6.12
N ARG A 85 5.11 -5.19 5.80
CA ARG A 85 6.38 -5.06 6.53
C ARG A 85 7.30 -4.10 5.77
N PHE A 86 7.37 -2.87 6.24
CA PHE A 86 8.32 -1.87 5.76
C PHE A 86 9.74 -2.18 6.28
N ASN A 87 10.76 -2.02 5.45
CA ASN A 87 12.14 -2.16 5.86
C ASN A 87 12.56 -0.97 6.76
N ALA A 88 13.21 -1.26 7.89
CA ALA A 88 13.59 -0.25 8.88
C ALA A 88 14.68 0.73 8.40
N GLN A 89 15.48 0.36 7.38
CA GLN A 89 16.56 1.18 6.83
C GLN A 89 16.15 1.90 5.53
N ASP A 90 15.08 1.46 4.87
CA ASP A 90 14.60 2.03 3.61
C ASP A 90 13.09 1.82 3.47
N GLN A 91 12.30 2.86 3.80
CA GLN A 91 10.84 2.78 3.84
C GLN A 91 10.18 2.63 2.46
N HIS A 92 10.93 2.73 1.36
CA HIS A 92 10.42 2.38 0.04
C HIS A 92 10.32 0.86 -0.15
N LYS A 93 11.15 0.08 0.57
CA LYS A 93 11.14 -1.39 0.50
C LYS A 93 10.07 -1.96 1.43
N VAL A 94 9.13 -2.70 0.86
CA VAL A 94 7.98 -3.26 1.57
C VAL A 94 7.78 -4.72 1.20
N GLU A 95 7.38 -5.52 2.17
CA GLU A 95 7.04 -6.93 2.00
C GLU A 95 5.56 -7.17 2.32
N LEU A 96 4.90 -7.92 1.44
CA LEU A 96 3.55 -8.40 1.62
C LEU A 96 3.58 -9.67 2.50
N MET A 97 3.29 -9.51 3.78
CA MET A 97 3.28 -10.64 4.73
C MET A 97 2.20 -11.65 4.34
N ASN A 98 2.51 -12.94 4.46
CA ASN A 98 1.69 -14.09 4.04
C ASN A 98 1.56 -14.30 2.51
N VAL A 99 2.33 -13.58 1.69
CA VAL A 99 2.50 -13.92 0.25
C VAL A 99 3.80 -14.71 0.10
N THR A 100 3.74 -15.87 -0.55
CA THR A 100 4.88 -16.80 -0.69
C THR A 100 5.86 -16.43 -1.80
N THR A 101 5.40 -15.72 -2.82
CA THR A 101 6.16 -15.39 -4.04
C THR A 101 5.71 -14.06 -4.62
N ARG A 102 6.64 -13.32 -5.23
CA ARG A 102 6.49 -11.93 -5.67
C ARG A 102 5.91 -11.06 -4.54
N ASN A 103 6.53 -11.17 -3.37
CA ASN A 103 6.07 -10.53 -2.13
C ASN A 103 6.88 -9.29 -1.74
N LEU A 104 8.07 -9.11 -2.32
CA LEU A 104 8.90 -7.92 -2.12
C LEU A 104 8.56 -6.83 -3.14
N LEU A 105 8.42 -5.60 -2.64
CA LEU A 105 8.06 -4.41 -3.40
C LEU A 105 9.05 -3.28 -3.12
N TYR A 106 9.17 -2.39 -4.10
CA TYR A 106 9.70 -1.04 -3.92
C TYR A 106 8.65 -0.03 -4.34
N ILE A 107 8.31 0.88 -3.44
CA ILE A 107 7.39 1.98 -3.67
C ILE A 107 8.19 3.13 -4.28
N ASP A 108 7.91 3.47 -5.53
CA ASP A 108 8.43 4.67 -6.16
C ASP A 108 7.37 5.78 -6.04
N LEU A 109 7.65 6.77 -5.20
CA LEU A 109 6.73 7.90 -4.97
C LEU A 109 6.90 9.02 -5.98
N GLU A 110 7.99 9.05 -6.76
CA GLU A 110 8.25 10.07 -7.77
C GLU A 110 7.49 9.72 -9.05
N ASP A 111 7.63 8.47 -9.52
CA ASP A 111 6.87 7.93 -10.67
C ASP A 111 5.46 7.45 -10.29
N GLY A 112 5.17 7.28 -8.99
CA GLY A 112 3.85 6.86 -8.50
C GLY A 112 3.52 5.39 -8.75
N VAL A 113 4.55 4.52 -8.77
CA VAL A 113 4.45 3.10 -9.14
C VAL A 113 4.97 2.16 -8.05
N LEU A 114 4.60 0.89 -8.14
CA LEU A 114 5.19 -0.19 -7.33
C LEU A 114 6.00 -1.11 -8.24
N GLU A 115 7.28 -1.33 -7.91
CA GLU A 115 8.12 -2.32 -8.58
C GLU A 115 8.19 -3.60 -7.74
N ILE A 116 7.75 -4.73 -8.31
CA ILE A 116 7.91 -6.06 -7.71
C ILE A 116 9.38 -6.49 -7.85
N ARG A 117 9.96 -6.97 -6.74
CA ARG A 117 11.36 -7.37 -6.60
C ARG A 117 11.51 -8.89 -6.55
N GLU A 118 12.71 -9.38 -6.83
CA GLU A 118 13.05 -10.79 -6.64
C GLU A 118 12.96 -11.21 -5.16
N ASP A 119 12.17 -12.24 -4.85
CA ASP A 119 11.82 -12.66 -3.48
C ASP A 119 13.00 -12.94 -2.55
N VAL A 120 14.11 -13.48 -3.08
CA VAL A 120 15.29 -13.87 -2.28
C VAL A 120 16.32 -12.74 -2.17
N THR A 121 16.47 -11.93 -3.22
CA THR A 121 17.57 -10.97 -3.34
C THR A 121 17.14 -9.52 -3.08
N GLY A 122 15.85 -9.22 -3.19
CA GLY A 122 15.29 -7.86 -3.16
C GLY A 122 15.70 -7.00 -4.37
N LYS A 123 16.33 -7.57 -5.40
CA LYS A 123 16.82 -6.83 -6.58
C LYS A 123 15.72 -6.60 -7.61
N LYS A 124 16.02 -5.72 -8.57
CA LYS A 124 15.32 -5.56 -9.85
C LYS A 124 15.30 -6.91 -10.57
N TYR A 125 14.18 -7.31 -11.17
CA TYR A 125 14.21 -8.30 -12.24
C TYR A 125 14.96 -7.72 -13.45
N GLN A 126 15.59 -8.59 -14.26
CA GLN A 126 16.29 -8.15 -15.49
C GLN A 126 15.33 -7.43 -16.46
N MET A 127 14.11 -7.95 -16.62
CA MET A 127 13.03 -7.32 -17.38
C MET A 127 12.15 -6.47 -16.46
N GLN A 128 12.74 -5.47 -15.79
CA GLN A 128 12.09 -4.64 -14.76
C GLN A 128 10.66 -4.17 -15.14
N SER A 129 10.46 -3.72 -16.39
CA SER A 129 9.18 -3.18 -16.88
C SER A 129 8.02 -4.18 -16.85
N ASP A 130 8.31 -5.49 -16.87
CA ASP A 130 7.28 -6.54 -16.73
C ASP A 130 6.78 -6.69 -15.27
N PHE A 131 7.42 -6.03 -14.32
CA PHE A 131 7.17 -6.18 -12.87
C PHE A 131 6.74 -4.87 -12.20
N VAL A 132 6.22 -3.91 -12.97
CA VAL A 132 5.70 -2.63 -12.47
C VAL A 132 4.17 -2.65 -12.40
N LEU A 133 3.63 -2.17 -11.28
CA LEU A 133 2.21 -1.86 -11.09
C LEU A 133 2.04 -0.34 -11.01
N VAL A 134 1.09 0.20 -11.77
CA VAL A 134 0.80 1.64 -11.86
C VAL A 134 -0.53 1.96 -11.19
N LYS A 135 -0.74 3.18 -10.72
CA LYS A 135 -2.09 3.61 -10.30
C LYS A 135 -3.06 3.52 -11.49
N PRO A 136 -4.32 3.09 -11.29
CA PRO A 136 -5.33 3.11 -12.35
C PRO A 136 -5.54 4.55 -12.85
N ALA A 137 -5.85 4.68 -14.14
CA ALA A 137 -6.14 5.94 -14.81
C ALA A 137 -7.58 6.41 -14.57
#